data_AF-Q4BXX8-F1
#
_entry.id   AF-Q4BXX8-F1
#
_cell.length_a   1.000
_cell.length_b   1.000
_cell.length_c   1.000
_cell.angle_alpha   90.00
_cell.angle_beta   90.00
_cell.angle_gamma   90.00
#
_symmetry.space_group_name_H-M   'P 1'
#
loop_
_entity.id
_entity.type
_entity.pdbx_description
1 polymer ?
#
loop_
_entity_poly.entity_id
_entity_poly.type
_entity_poly.pdbx_seq_one_letter_code
_entity_poly.pdbx_strand_id
1 'polypeptide(L)'
;MGVMTTNATIDSKLVRAIADEQLANNVFMIEWLVKAQQQLSLQQRLIDQQQQQISTQQQEIEKLKEERDKLKNRNSKNSSVPPSSDQLKKPSDKKKRKKGFKRGPKYDHPGKTRNGFGQPDKIVPLELENCPVCGGSVERDEVVPEKVQQVAEVVDQPIEIREYRRGFYKCPSCG
;
A
#
# COMPACT_ATOMS: atom_id res chain seq x y z
N MET A 1 -7.72 -43.42 90.41
CA MET A 1 -7.77 -44.11 89.11
C MET A 1 -9.10 -43.81 88.46
N GLY A 2 -9.10 -43.22 87.26
CA GLY A 2 -10.34 -42.92 86.54
C GLY A 2 -10.13 -41.84 85.48
N VAL A 3 -9.34 -42.15 84.44
CA VAL A 3 -9.23 -41.28 83.27
C VAL A 3 -10.44 -41.58 82.40
N MET A 4 -11.45 -40.69 82.41
CA MET A 4 -12.58 -40.80 81.49
C MET A 4 -12.18 -40.27 80.12
N THR A 5 -11.92 -41.17 79.18
CA THR A 5 -11.73 -40.82 77.77
C THR A 5 -13.10 -40.68 77.11
N THR A 6 -13.49 -39.45 76.78
CA THR A 6 -14.70 -39.18 76.00
C THR A 6 -14.39 -39.36 74.51
N ASN A 7 -14.80 -40.49 73.94
CA ASN A 7 -14.80 -40.69 72.49
C ASN A 7 -15.95 -39.87 71.87
N ALA A 8 -15.63 -38.72 71.29
CA ALA A 8 -16.55 -37.94 70.48
C ALA A 8 -16.77 -38.63 69.13
N THR A 9 -17.97 -39.15 68.90
CA THR A 9 -18.37 -39.72 67.61
C THR A 9 -18.56 -38.58 66.61
N ILE A 10 -17.59 -38.39 65.71
CA ILE A 10 -17.68 -37.37 64.65
C ILE A 10 -18.83 -37.76 63.71
N ASP A 11 -19.77 -36.83 63.47
CA ASP A 11 -20.92 -37.06 62.58
C ASP A 11 -20.43 -37.30 61.14
N SER A 12 -20.63 -38.53 60.65
CA SER A 12 -20.25 -38.97 59.31
C SER A 12 -20.82 -38.07 58.20
N LYS A 13 -21.99 -37.45 58.40
CA LYS A 13 -22.58 -36.54 57.41
C LYS A 13 -21.79 -35.24 57.29
N LEU A 14 -21.32 -34.72 58.42
CA LEU A 14 -20.57 -33.47 58.49
C LEU A 14 -19.17 -33.64 57.87
N VAL A 15 -18.53 -34.79 58.10
CA VAL A 15 -17.26 -35.15 57.44
C VAL A 15 -17.40 -35.26 55.92
N ARG A 16 -18.50 -35.85 55.43
CA ARG A 16 -18.76 -35.94 53.98
C ARG A 16 -19.01 -34.57 53.36
N ALA A 17 -19.79 -33.71 54.01
CA ALA A 17 -20.05 -32.36 53.50
C ALA A 17 -18.76 -31.52 53.39
N ILE A 18 -17.87 -31.59 54.39
CA ILE A 18 -16.56 -30.91 54.34
C ILE A 18 -15.69 -31.49 53.22
N ALA A 19 -15.69 -32.82 53.03
CA ALA A 19 -14.93 -33.47 51.96
C ALA A 19 -15.46 -33.07 50.56
N ASP A 20 -16.78 -32.98 50.40
CA ASP A 20 -17.43 -32.55 49.15
C ASP A 20 -17.11 -31.08 48.84
N GLU A 21 -17.12 -30.20 49.84
CA GLU A 21 -16.73 -28.79 49.70
C GLU A 21 -15.24 -28.64 49.36
N GLN A 22 -14.36 -29.41 49.99
CA GLN A 22 -12.95 -29.45 49.63
C GLN A 22 -12.73 -29.97 48.21
N LEU A 23 -13.47 -31.01 47.80
CA LEU A 23 -13.44 -31.51 46.42
C LEU A 23 -13.86 -30.44 45.42
N ALA A 24 -14.95 -29.71 45.69
CA ALA A 24 -15.40 -28.61 44.83
C ALA A 24 -14.34 -27.49 44.71
N ASN A 25 -13.72 -27.10 45.83
CA ASN A 25 -12.64 -26.11 45.83
C ASN A 25 -11.41 -26.59 45.06
N ASN A 26 -11.04 -27.86 45.21
CA ASN A 26 -9.93 -28.46 44.46
C ASN A 26 -10.20 -28.51 42.95
N VAL A 27 -11.42 -28.88 42.54
CA VAL A 27 -11.83 -28.89 41.13
C VAL A 27 -11.76 -27.48 40.54
N PHE A 28 -12.29 -26.48 41.25
CA PHE A 28 -12.20 -25.08 40.83
C PHE A 28 -10.76 -24.61 40.69
N MET A 29 -9.89 -24.96 41.63
CA MET A 29 -8.46 -24.62 41.59
C MET A 29 -7.75 -25.29 40.41
N ILE A 30 -8.09 -26.56 40.09
CA ILE A 30 -7.54 -27.27 38.93
C ILE A 30 -7.98 -26.59 37.63
N GLU A 31 -9.26 -26.24 37.47
CA GLU A 31 -9.74 -25.52 36.29
C GLU A 31 -9.02 -24.18 36.12
N TRP A 32 -8.80 -23.46 37.22
CA TRP A 32 -8.05 -22.21 37.21
C TRP A 32 -6.59 -22.42 36.79
N LEU A 33 -5.91 -23.44 37.33
CA LEU A 33 -4.55 -23.79 36.97
C LEU A 33 -4.42 -24.18 35.49
N VAL A 34 -5.39 -24.93 34.95
CA VAL A 34 -5.42 -25.30 33.53
C VAL A 34 -5.58 -24.05 32.66
N LYS A 35 -6.48 -23.13 33.02
CA LYS A 35 -6.64 -21.85 32.29
C LYS A 35 -5.36 -21.00 32.36
N ALA A 36 -4.72 -20.91 33.52
CA ALA A 36 -3.46 -20.18 33.69
C ALA A 36 -2.34 -20.80 32.83
N GLN A 37 -2.24 -22.13 32.80
CA GLN A 37 -1.27 -22.85 31.97
C GLN A 37 -1.52 -22.63 30.47
N GLN A 38 -2.80 -22.64 30.05
CA GLN A 38 -3.18 -22.31 28.67
C GLN A 38 -2.78 -20.88 28.31
N GLN A 39 -3.06 -19.91 29.18
CA GLN A 39 -2.69 -18.51 28.96
C GLN A 39 -1.16 -18.33 28.85
N LEU A 40 -0.38 -18.98 29.72
CA LEU A 40 1.09 -18.99 29.63
C LEU A 40 1.57 -19.58 28.30
N SER A 41 0.97 -20.68 27.84
CA SER A 41 1.33 -21.29 26.56
C SER A 41 1.05 -20.37 25.37
N LEU A 42 -0.04 -19.59 25.42
CA LEU A 42 -0.37 -18.61 24.39
C LEU A 42 0.61 -17.43 24.41
N GLN A 43 0.95 -16.93 25.59
CA GLN A 43 1.95 -15.87 25.74
C GLN A 43 3.32 -16.31 25.21
N GLN A 44 3.74 -17.54 25.50
CA GLN A 44 5.01 -18.06 25.00
C GLN A 44 5.05 -18.08 23.47
N ARG A 45 3.98 -18.57 22.81
CA ARG A 45 3.90 -18.56 21.34
C ARG A 45 3.97 -17.15 20.76
N LEU A 46 3.31 -16.19 21.39
CA LEU A 46 3.33 -14.80 20.94
C LEU A 46 4.73 -14.18 21.09
N ILE A 47 5.42 -14.47 22.19
CA ILE A 47 6.81 -14.05 22.39
C ILE A 47 7.72 -14.68 21.34
N ASP A 48 7.59 -15.97 21.06
CA ASP A 48 8.40 -16.66 20.04
C ASP A 48 8.18 -16.06 18.65
N GLN A 49 6.92 -15.75 18.30
CA GLN A 49 6.57 -15.08 17.05
C GLN A 49 7.18 -13.67 16.96
N GLN A 50 7.11 -12.90 18.04
CA GLN A 50 7.71 -11.56 18.11
C GLN A 50 9.23 -11.64 17.99
N GLN A 51 9.89 -12.60 18.63
CA GLN A 51 11.34 -12.79 18.52
C GLN A 51 11.75 -13.14 17.09
N GLN A 52 10.99 -13.99 16.39
CA GLN A 52 11.23 -14.28 14.97
C GLN A 52 11.10 -13.02 14.11
N GLN A 53 10.04 -12.23 14.30
CA GLN A 53 9.84 -10.97 13.59
C GLN A 53 10.98 -9.97 13.84
N ILE A 54 11.41 -9.82 15.09
CA ILE A 54 12.53 -8.93 15.43
C ILE A 54 13.82 -9.42 14.75
N SER A 55 14.09 -10.72 14.75
CA SER A 55 15.30 -11.26 14.12
C SER A 55 15.33 -11.04 12.60
N THR A 56 14.20 -11.23 11.93
CA THR A 56 14.08 -11.02 10.47
C THR A 56 14.22 -9.54 10.12
N GLN A 57 13.57 -8.65 10.88
CA GLN A 57 13.72 -7.21 10.71
C GLN A 57 15.16 -6.73 10.95
N GLN A 58 15.84 -7.26 11.97
CA GLN A 58 17.25 -6.93 12.22
C GLN A 58 18.16 -7.34 11.06
N GLN A 59 17.95 -8.53 10.49
CA GLN A 59 18.70 -8.98 9.32
C GLN A 59 18.45 -8.10 8.10
N GLU A 60 17.20 -7.68 7.87
CA GLU A 60 16.84 -6.80 6.76
C GLU A 60 17.45 -5.41 6.93
N ILE A 61 17.38 -4.85 8.13
CA ILE A 61 18.02 -3.57 8.47
C ILE A 61 19.52 -3.63 8.23
N GLU A 62 20.18 -4.72 8.61
CA GLU A 62 21.64 -4.86 8.42
C GLU A 62 22.00 -4.96 6.93
N LYS A 63 21.25 -5.74 6.15
CA LYS A 63 21.41 -5.79 4.68
C LYS A 63 21.24 -4.42 4.04
N LEU A 64 20.19 -3.69 4.42
CA LEU A 64 19.93 -2.35 3.89
C LEU A 64 21.04 -1.37 4.27
N LYS A 65 21.57 -1.44 5.51
CA LYS A 65 22.72 -0.62 5.92
C LYS A 65 23.95 -0.93 5.07
N GLU A 66 24.29 -2.21 4.90
CA GLU A 66 25.42 -2.62 4.06
C GLU A 66 25.28 -2.13 2.62
N GLU A 67 24.10 -2.32 2.00
CA GLU A 67 23.82 -1.82 0.66
C GLU A 67 24.01 -0.31 0.58
N ARG A 68 23.48 0.41 1.57
CA ARG A 68 23.55 1.86 1.58
C ARG A 68 24.98 2.36 1.81
N ASP A 69 25.80 1.65 2.56
CA ASP A 69 27.22 1.97 2.76
C ASP A 69 28.05 1.62 1.51
N LYS A 70 27.75 0.50 0.83
CA LYS A 70 28.30 0.18 -0.50
C LYS A 70 27.98 1.29 -1.51
N LEU A 71 26.74 1.79 -1.52
CA LEU A 71 26.31 2.90 -2.40
C LEU A 71 26.98 4.23 -2.03
N LYS A 72 27.15 4.53 -0.73
CA LYS A 72 27.86 5.74 -0.28
C LYS A 72 29.34 5.74 -0.65
N ASN A 73 29.97 4.58 -0.60
CA ASN A 73 31.39 4.41 -0.94
C ASN A 73 31.63 4.23 -2.45
N ARG A 74 30.58 4.31 -3.29
CA ARG A 74 30.75 4.31 -4.75
C ARG A 74 31.37 5.63 -5.20
N ASN A 75 32.53 5.52 -5.82
CA ASN A 75 33.15 6.60 -6.58
C ASN A 75 33.44 6.10 -8.00
N SER A 76 33.69 7.00 -8.94
CA SER A 76 33.96 6.67 -10.36
C SER A 76 35.20 5.80 -10.60
N LYS A 77 35.92 5.40 -9.54
CA LYS A 77 37.10 4.53 -9.59
C LYS A 77 36.84 3.12 -9.07
N ASN A 78 35.76 2.86 -8.32
CA ASN A 78 35.44 1.53 -7.77
C ASN A 78 34.11 0.93 -8.25
N SER A 79 33.30 1.70 -8.98
CA SER A 79 32.10 1.17 -9.60
C SER A 79 32.50 0.59 -10.97
N SER A 80 32.39 -0.72 -11.16
CA SER A 80 32.46 -1.39 -12.47
C SER A 80 31.35 -0.96 -13.45
N VAL A 81 30.72 0.19 -13.18
CA VAL A 81 29.79 0.90 -14.05
C VAL A 81 30.65 1.58 -15.11
N PRO A 82 30.42 1.29 -16.41
CA PRO A 82 31.17 1.94 -17.47
C PRO A 82 31.00 3.48 -17.37
N PRO A 83 32.03 4.28 -17.68
CA PRO A 83 32.00 5.74 -17.53
C PRO A 83 30.90 6.42 -18.36
N SER A 84 30.28 5.71 -19.30
CA SER A 84 29.10 6.14 -20.06
C SER A 84 27.79 6.11 -19.27
N SER A 85 27.73 5.39 -18.13
CA SER A 85 26.52 5.19 -17.30
C SER A 85 26.58 5.89 -15.93
N ASP A 86 27.73 6.45 -15.53
CA ASP A 86 27.86 7.26 -14.33
C ASP A 86 27.22 8.65 -14.55
N GLN A 87 26.13 8.96 -13.83
CA GLN A 87 25.56 10.32 -13.81
C GLN A 87 26.54 11.25 -13.09
N LEU A 88 27.45 11.78 -13.89
CA LEU A 88 28.58 12.60 -13.52
C LEU A 88 28.22 13.79 -12.61
N LYS A 89 28.21 13.59 -11.29
CA LYS A 89 28.34 14.68 -10.32
C LYS A 89 29.81 15.10 -10.23
N LYS A 90 30.30 15.77 -11.28
CA LYS A 90 31.58 16.49 -11.23
C LYS A 90 31.53 17.53 -10.10
N PRO A 91 32.43 17.51 -9.10
CA PRO A 91 32.61 18.67 -8.24
C PRO A 91 32.99 19.84 -9.15
N SER A 92 32.11 20.84 -9.24
CA SER A 92 32.35 21.96 -10.15
C SER A 92 33.53 22.76 -9.61
N ASP A 93 34.67 22.66 -10.28
CA ASP A 93 35.82 23.52 -10.07
C ASP A 93 35.36 24.98 -10.27
N LYS A 94 35.09 25.69 -9.17
CA LYS A 94 34.49 27.06 -9.23
C LYS A 94 35.37 28.01 -10.05
N LYS A 95 36.68 27.74 -10.10
CA LYS A 95 37.70 28.51 -10.86
C LYS A 95 37.66 28.27 -12.38
N LYS A 96 37.08 27.17 -12.87
CA LYS A 96 36.91 26.87 -14.31
C LYS A 96 35.52 27.22 -14.85
N ARG A 97 34.64 27.82 -14.04
CA ARG A 97 33.34 28.32 -14.53
C ARG A 97 33.61 29.47 -15.50
N LYS A 98 33.65 29.17 -16.80
CA LYS A 98 33.45 30.20 -17.84
C LYS A 98 32.14 30.92 -17.49
N LYS A 99 32.23 32.22 -17.27
CA LYS A 99 31.08 33.09 -17.01
C LYS A 99 30.11 32.92 -18.19
N GLY A 100 28.90 32.44 -17.93
CA GLY A 100 27.75 32.67 -18.81
C GLY A 100 27.51 31.70 -19.96
N PHE A 101 27.42 30.39 -19.71
CA PHE A 101 26.52 29.58 -20.53
C PHE A 101 25.25 29.33 -19.75
N LYS A 102 24.13 29.87 -20.24
CA LYS A 102 22.80 29.61 -19.67
C LYS A 102 22.58 28.09 -19.70
N ARG A 103 22.21 27.52 -18.56
CA ARG A 103 21.76 26.12 -18.48
C ARG A 103 20.44 26.05 -19.22
N GLY A 104 20.49 25.48 -20.41
CA GLY A 104 19.36 25.39 -21.29
C GLY A 104 19.84 25.19 -22.72
N PRO A 105 18.97 24.65 -23.58
CA PRO A 105 19.20 24.70 -25.00
C PRO A 105 19.49 26.17 -25.42
N LYS A 106 20.53 26.43 -26.25
CA LYS A 106 20.78 27.78 -26.79
C LYS A 106 19.51 28.20 -27.52
N TYR A 107 19.04 29.43 -27.35
CA TYR A 107 17.77 29.94 -27.90
C TYR A 107 17.38 29.35 -29.26
N ASP A 108 16.06 29.22 -29.47
CA ASP A 108 15.45 28.71 -30.70
C ASP A 108 15.35 27.17 -30.78
N HIS A 109 14.94 26.54 -29.67
CA HIS A 109 14.48 25.16 -29.75
C HIS A 109 13.01 25.15 -30.15
N PRO A 110 12.64 24.45 -31.23
CA PRO A 110 11.24 24.31 -31.60
C PRO A 110 10.51 23.66 -30.42
N GLY A 111 9.60 24.41 -29.81
CA GLY A 111 8.77 23.89 -28.75
C GLY A 111 7.97 22.71 -29.31
N LYS A 112 8.12 21.52 -28.70
CA LYS A 112 7.14 20.44 -28.88
C LYS A 112 5.94 20.72 -27.97
N THR A 113 5.25 21.82 -28.25
CA THR A 113 3.92 22.02 -27.66
C THR A 113 3.03 20.93 -28.23
N ARG A 114 2.29 20.22 -27.37
CA ARG A 114 1.36 19.17 -27.79
C ARG A 114 0.20 19.85 -28.52
N ASN A 115 0.08 19.65 -29.84
CA ASN A 115 -0.94 20.27 -30.69
C ASN A 115 -2.34 19.63 -30.53
N GLY A 116 -2.65 19.05 -29.36
CA GLY A 116 -3.86 18.27 -29.15
C GLY A 116 -3.95 16.99 -29.98
N PHE A 117 -5.15 16.43 -30.02
CA PHE A 117 -5.64 15.37 -30.89
C PHE A 117 -6.45 16.02 -32.00
N GLY A 118 -6.19 15.64 -33.26
CA GLY A 118 -6.79 16.29 -34.43
C GLY A 118 -8.32 16.37 -34.38
N GLN A 119 -8.99 15.21 -34.27
CA GLN A 119 -10.44 15.12 -34.16
C GLN A 119 -10.81 14.46 -32.81
N PRO A 120 -11.58 15.13 -31.93
CA PRO A 120 -12.06 14.53 -30.69
C PRO A 120 -13.29 13.64 -30.94
N ASP A 121 -13.41 12.55 -30.20
CA ASP A 121 -14.58 11.65 -30.26
C ASP A 121 -15.84 12.27 -29.63
N LYS A 122 -15.66 13.15 -28.63
CA LYS A 122 -16.74 13.87 -27.93
C LYS A 122 -16.32 15.32 -27.66
N ILE A 123 -17.26 16.26 -27.81
CA ILE A 123 -17.10 17.67 -27.45
C ILE A 123 -18.14 18.00 -26.39
N VAL A 124 -17.70 18.54 -25.26
CA VAL A 124 -18.56 18.96 -24.15
C VAL A 124 -18.39 20.46 -23.95
N PRO A 125 -19.39 21.29 -24.27
CA PRO A 125 -19.33 22.73 -24.02
C PRO A 125 -19.38 23.00 -22.51
N LEU A 126 -18.52 23.88 -22.02
CA LEU A 126 -18.49 24.32 -20.63
C LEU A 126 -18.96 25.78 -20.54
N GLU A 127 -20.28 25.96 -20.49
CA GLU A 127 -20.91 27.27 -20.39
C GLU A 127 -21.04 27.71 -18.92
N LEU A 128 -20.97 29.02 -18.69
CA LEU A 128 -21.19 29.63 -17.38
C LEU A 128 -22.41 30.52 -17.46
N GLU A 129 -23.34 30.38 -16.52
CA GLU A 129 -24.50 31.27 -16.36
C GLU A 129 -24.23 32.36 -15.31
N ASN A 130 -23.42 32.03 -14.29
CA ASN A 130 -23.06 32.93 -13.21
C ASN A 130 -21.53 33.00 -13.01
N CYS A 131 -21.06 34.16 -12.59
CA CYS A 131 -19.67 34.37 -12.23
C CYS A 131 -19.33 33.54 -10.98
N PRO A 132 -18.30 32.66 -11.02
CA PRO A 132 -17.94 31.82 -9.88
C PRO A 132 -17.39 32.61 -8.68
N VAL A 133 -17.09 33.90 -8.84
CA VAL A 133 -16.53 34.76 -7.79
C VAL A 133 -17.62 35.58 -7.09
N CYS A 134 -18.52 36.22 -7.84
CA CYS A 134 -19.52 37.14 -7.27
C CYS A 134 -20.98 36.70 -7.48
N GLY A 135 -21.24 35.64 -8.25
CA GLY A 135 -22.58 35.11 -8.51
C GLY A 135 -23.43 35.92 -9.51
N GLY A 136 -22.95 37.07 -9.98
CA GLY A 136 -23.64 37.85 -11.01
C GLY A 136 -23.79 37.07 -12.33
N SER A 137 -24.79 37.42 -13.14
CA SER A 137 -24.98 36.83 -14.47
C SER A 137 -23.78 37.10 -15.37
N VAL A 138 -23.39 36.11 -16.18
CA VAL A 138 -22.32 36.25 -17.16
C VAL A 138 -22.85 35.98 -18.56
N GLU A 139 -22.26 36.65 -19.53
CA GLU A 139 -22.58 36.49 -20.95
C GLU A 139 -21.33 36.00 -21.69
N ARG A 140 -21.53 35.23 -22.76
CA ARG A 140 -20.44 34.74 -23.59
C ARG A 140 -19.87 35.88 -24.43
N ASP A 141 -18.56 36.07 -24.36
CA ASP A 141 -17.86 36.97 -25.28
C ASP A 141 -17.56 36.22 -26.59
N GLU A 142 -18.21 36.62 -27.68
CA GLU A 142 -18.05 36.01 -29.01
C GLU A 142 -16.76 36.45 -29.72
N VAL A 143 -16.09 37.51 -29.25
CA VAL A 143 -14.87 38.05 -29.86
C VAL A 143 -13.63 37.27 -29.39
N VAL A 144 -13.67 36.73 -28.17
CA VAL A 144 -12.56 36.00 -27.56
C VAL A 144 -12.53 34.55 -28.07
N PRO A 145 -11.37 34.04 -28.54
CA PRO A 145 -11.28 32.65 -28.97
C PRO A 145 -11.49 31.69 -27.81
N GLU A 146 -12.21 30.60 -28.08
CA GLU A 146 -12.50 29.58 -27.07
C GLU A 146 -11.21 28.86 -26.63
N LYS A 147 -11.05 28.71 -25.31
CA LYS A 147 -9.95 27.93 -24.74
C LYS A 147 -10.28 26.44 -24.81
N VAL A 148 -9.69 25.74 -25.77
CA VAL A 148 -9.88 24.29 -25.93
C VAL A 148 -8.90 23.51 -25.06
N GLN A 149 -9.43 22.60 -24.23
CA GLN A 149 -8.65 21.62 -23.49
C GLN A 149 -9.10 20.21 -23.91
N GLN A 150 -8.15 19.36 -24.29
CA GLN A 150 -8.42 17.97 -24.67
C GLN A 150 -7.74 17.01 -23.71
N VAL A 151 -8.49 15.99 -23.29
CA VAL A 151 -8.03 14.92 -22.42
C VAL A 151 -8.33 13.59 -23.12
N ALA A 152 -7.37 12.66 -23.11
CA ALA A 152 -7.61 11.30 -23.57
C ALA A 152 -7.88 10.43 -22.36
N GLU A 153 -9.09 9.86 -22.31
CA GLU A 153 -9.53 8.93 -21.30
C GLU A 153 -9.82 7.59 -21.95
N VAL A 154 -9.51 6.49 -21.25
CA VAL A 154 -9.86 5.15 -21.70
C VAL A 154 -11.29 4.88 -21.28
N VAL A 155 -12.18 4.63 -22.24
CA VAL A 155 -13.59 4.30 -22.01
C VAL A 155 -13.80 2.78 -22.02
N ASP A 156 -14.89 2.30 -21.42
CA ASP A 156 -15.15 0.86 -21.20
C ASP A 156 -15.21 0.02 -22.47
N GLN A 157 -15.75 0.58 -23.56
CA GLN A 157 -15.82 -0.11 -24.86
C GLN A 157 -15.48 0.87 -26.00
N PRO A 158 -14.19 1.11 -26.28
CA PRO A 158 -13.76 2.08 -27.30
C PRO A 158 -13.91 1.56 -28.73
N ILE A 159 -14.23 0.27 -28.90
CA ILE A 159 -14.33 -0.41 -30.19
C ILE A 159 -15.67 -1.14 -30.27
N GLU A 160 -16.42 -0.87 -31.34
CA GLU A 160 -17.64 -1.60 -31.68
C GLU A 160 -17.28 -2.88 -32.46
N ILE A 161 -17.63 -4.05 -31.92
CA ILE A 161 -17.47 -5.34 -32.61
C ILE A 161 -18.76 -5.65 -33.37
N ARG A 162 -18.69 -5.71 -34.70
CA ARG A 162 -19.82 -6.11 -35.56
C ARG A 162 -19.56 -7.47 -36.21
N GLU A 163 -20.43 -8.43 -35.94
CA GLU A 163 -20.43 -9.73 -36.63
C GLU A 163 -21.49 -9.74 -37.73
N TYR A 164 -21.04 -9.85 -38.99
CA TYR A 164 -21.95 -9.99 -40.13
C TYR A 164 -22.12 -11.46 -40.48
N ARG A 165 -23.28 -12.03 -40.17
CA ARG A 165 -23.65 -13.37 -40.62
C ARG A 165 -24.50 -13.27 -41.88
N ARG A 166 -24.07 -13.97 -42.93
CA ARG A 166 -24.86 -14.16 -44.14
C ARG A 166 -25.28 -15.62 -44.21
N GLY A 167 -26.55 -15.86 -44.49
CA GLY A 167 -27.03 -17.20 -44.82
C GLY A 167 -26.39 -17.69 -46.11
N PHE A 168 -26.29 -19.01 -46.25
CA PHE A 168 -26.04 -19.61 -47.56
C PHE A 168 -27.33 -19.52 -48.36
N TYR A 169 -27.27 -18.84 -49.51
CA TYR A 169 -28.38 -18.75 -50.43
C TYR A 169 -28.07 -19.62 -51.64
N LYS A 170 -29.04 -20.43 -52.04
CA LYS A 170 -28.98 -21.20 -53.27
C LYS A 170 -30.06 -20.68 -54.20
N CYS A 171 -29.69 -20.39 -55.44
CA CYS A 171 -30.65 -19.93 -56.43
C CYS A 171 -31.44 -21.15 -56.94
N PRO A 172 -32.78 -21.14 -56.88
CA PRO A 172 -33.57 -22.26 -57.40
C PRO A 172 -33.43 -22.43 -58.92
N SER A 173 -33.03 -21.39 -59.66
CA SER A 173 -32.93 -21.43 -61.12
C SER A 173 -31.59 -21.90 -61.65
N CYS A 174 -30.49 -21.69 -60.92
CA CYS A 174 -29.15 -22.04 -61.41
C CYS A 174 -28.23 -22.73 -60.38
N GLY A 175 -28.66 -22.88 -59.13
CA GLY A 175 -27.85 -23.44 -58.03
C GLY A 175 -26.94 -22.40 -57.43
#